data_AF-A0A9E0XIN1-F1
#
_entry.id   AF-A0A9E0XIN1-F1
#
_cell.length_a   1.000
_cell.length_b   1.000
_cell.length_c   1.000
_cell.angle_alpha   90.00
_cell.angle_beta   90.00
_cell.angle_gamma   90.00
#
_symmetry.space_group_name_H-M   'P 1'
#
loop_
_entity.id
_entity.type
_entity.pdbx_description
1 polymer ?
#
loop_
_entity_poly.entity_id
_entity_poly.type
_entity_poly.pdbx_seq_one_letter_code
_entity_poly.pdbx_strand_id
1 'polypeptide(L)'
;MSAHLNHDTAARLLDLTPGELTRLVNAGIIPRVGKDAYALAPIVHSYIGHLRDEQARADQRPTQAEIAAHLDISDRRLRELLTEFGLDHKQVPLSDIRIKYIRKLREEAAGRAAGGDLDLAGERALLARAQREGQEIKNEVARGTYAPIELLSDVLANASQAVVDRMDQIPAALRRVCPDLPQAARDAIMAEIASARNEMVRKTASLVADTLEPTDVQEEDEFLVETPEE
;
A
#
# COMPACT_ATOMS: atom_id res chain seq x y z
N MET A 1 63.21 37.36 -18.32
CA MET A 1 63.57 36.64 -17.08
C MET A 1 62.48 35.61 -16.81
N SER A 2 62.75 34.32 -17.00
CA SER A 2 61.78 33.28 -16.60
C SER A 2 61.82 33.13 -15.09
N ALA A 3 60.80 33.62 -14.40
CA ALA A 3 60.65 33.37 -12.96
C ALA A 3 60.39 31.87 -12.75
N HIS A 4 61.31 31.21 -12.05
CA HIS A 4 61.17 29.80 -11.69
C HIS A 4 60.49 29.69 -10.33
N LEU A 5 59.52 28.79 -10.23
CA LEU A 5 58.88 28.44 -8.96
C LEU A 5 59.71 27.37 -8.26
N ASN A 6 59.88 27.50 -6.95
CA ASN A 6 60.41 26.41 -6.13
C ASN A 6 59.35 25.32 -5.92
N HIS A 7 59.78 24.13 -5.46
CA HIS A 7 58.92 22.96 -5.29
C HIS A 7 57.68 23.23 -4.41
N ASP A 8 57.85 23.86 -3.25
CA ASP A 8 56.72 24.12 -2.34
C ASP A 8 55.72 25.14 -2.91
N THR A 9 56.20 26.14 -3.66
CA THR A 9 55.33 27.13 -4.29
C THR A 9 54.60 26.54 -5.49
N ALA A 10 55.26 25.66 -6.24
CA ALA A 10 54.63 24.88 -7.30
C ALA A 10 53.53 23.95 -6.75
N ALA A 11 53.78 23.25 -5.64
CA ALA A 11 52.80 22.36 -5.00
C ALA A 11 51.56 23.13 -4.54
N ARG A 12 51.78 24.26 -3.83
CA ARG A 12 50.69 25.14 -3.40
C ARG A 12 49.89 25.73 -4.56
N LEU A 13 50.56 26.08 -5.67
CA LEU A 13 49.88 26.64 -6.84
C LEU A 13 48.89 25.66 -7.47
N LEU A 14 49.24 24.37 -7.50
CA LEU A 14 48.40 23.32 -8.07
C LEU A 14 47.40 22.73 -7.07
N ASP A 15 47.37 23.27 -5.84
CA ASP A 15 46.60 22.74 -4.71
C ASP A 15 46.94 21.27 -4.39
N LEU A 16 48.24 20.95 -4.41
CA LEU A 16 48.78 19.62 -4.14
C LEU A 16 49.70 19.64 -2.91
N THR A 17 49.81 18.49 -2.25
CA THR A 17 50.89 18.26 -1.28
C THR A 17 52.25 18.13 -1.99
N PRO A 18 53.38 18.47 -1.33
CA PRO A 18 54.71 18.27 -1.91
C PRO A 18 54.99 16.81 -2.33
N GLY A 19 54.43 15.84 -1.59
CA GLY A 19 54.52 14.42 -1.93
C GLY A 19 53.75 14.05 -3.20
N GLU A 20 52.60 14.67 -3.46
CA GLU A 20 51.83 14.49 -4.71
C GLU A 20 52.56 15.09 -5.89
N LEU A 21 53.06 16.32 -5.75
CA LEU A 21 53.87 16.95 -6.80
C LEU A 21 55.09 16.08 -7.14
N THR A 22 55.78 15.55 -6.13
CA THR A 22 56.91 14.63 -6.33
C THR A 22 56.51 13.38 -7.10
N ARG A 23 55.36 12.77 -6.79
CA ARG A 23 54.83 11.61 -7.53
C ARG A 23 54.55 11.94 -8.99
N LEU A 24 53.91 13.07 -9.28
CA LEU A 24 53.58 13.49 -10.65
C LEU A 24 54.84 13.82 -11.47
N VAL A 25 55.87 14.39 -10.85
CA VAL A 25 57.17 14.62 -11.51
C VAL A 25 57.87 13.29 -11.80
N ASN A 26 57.88 12.35 -10.87
CA ASN A 26 58.49 11.03 -11.06
C ASN A 26 57.76 10.19 -12.11
N ALA A 27 56.44 10.37 -12.24
CA ALA A 27 55.63 9.77 -13.30
C ALA A 27 55.83 10.42 -14.68
N GLY A 28 56.66 11.48 -14.78
CA GLY A 28 56.92 12.19 -16.03
C GLY A 28 55.78 13.10 -16.50
N ILE A 29 54.76 13.31 -15.66
CA ILE A 29 53.57 14.11 -15.99
C ILE A 29 53.90 15.61 -15.90
N ILE A 30 54.57 16.02 -14.82
CA ILE A 30 54.96 17.41 -14.60
C ILE A 30 56.42 17.64 -14.99
N PRO A 31 56.71 18.53 -15.96
CA PRO A 31 58.07 18.83 -16.38
C PRO A 31 58.78 19.74 -15.35
N ARG A 32 60.05 19.42 -15.07
CA ARG A 32 60.96 20.27 -14.28
C ARG A 32 62.04 20.88 -15.16
N VAL A 33 62.42 22.13 -14.88
CA VAL A 33 63.48 22.85 -15.60
C VAL A 33 64.84 22.65 -14.95
N GLY A 34 64.86 22.42 -13.63
CA GLY A 34 66.06 22.14 -12.85
C GLY A 34 65.70 21.42 -11.55
N LYS A 35 66.69 21.21 -10.68
CA LYS A 35 66.44 20.68 -9.33
C LYS A 35 65.55 21.67 -8.57
N ASP A 36 64.37 21.21 -8.17
CA ASP A 36 63.34 22.00 -7.47
C ASP A 36 62.91 23.28 -8.19
N ALA A 37 63.07 23.35 -9.51
CA ALA A 37 62.77 24.54 -10.32
C ALA A 37 61.75 24.24 -11.43
N TYR A 38 60.63 24.97 -11.40
CA TYR A 38 59.50 24.78 -12.30
C TYR A 38 59.17 26.06 -13.07
N ALA A 39 58.81 25.92 -14.35
CA ALA A 39 58.27 27.04 -15.12
C ALA A 39 56.75 27.07 -14.99
N LEU A 40 56.19 28.24 -14.64
CA LEU A 40 54.76 28.43 -14.35
C LEU A 40 53.83 27.93 -15.46
N ALA A 41 54.07 28.31 -16.71
CA ALA A 41 53.19 27.89 -17.80
C ALA A 41 53.26 26.37 -18.04
N PRO A 42 54.45 25.75 -18.24
CA PRO A 42 54.54 24.30 -18.43
C PRO A 42 53.90 23.46 -17.31
N ILE A 43 54.13 23.81 -16.04
CA ILE A 43 53.56 23.04 -14.92
C ILE A 43 52.03 23.07 -14.89
N VAL A 44 51.43 24.24 -15.12
CA VAL A 44 49.97 24.40 -15.15
C VAL A 44 49.37 23.67 -16.34
N HIS A 45 49.93 23.79 -17.54
CA HIS A 45 49.40 23.12 -18.73
C HIS A 45 49.49 21.59 -18.61
N SER A 46 50.61 21.07 -18.12
CA SER A 46 50.78 19.64 -17.89
C SER A 46 49.81 19.10 -16.84
N TYR A 47 49.58 19.85 -15.74
CA TYR A 47 48.63 19.45 -14.71
C TYR A 47 47.18 19.52 -15.19
N ILE A 48 46.79 20.56 -15.91
CA ILE A 48 45.44 20.65 -16.52
C ILE A 48 45.22 19.51 -17.53
N GLY A 49 46.25 19.19 -18.34
CA GLY A 49 46.19 18.03 -19.25
C GLY A 49 45.96 16.72 -18.49
N HIS A 50 46.72 16.52 -17.40
CA HIS A 50 46.55 15.36 -16.52
C HIS A 50 45.15 15.27 -15.93
N LEU A 51 44.60 16.37 -15.40
CA LEU A 51 43.24 16.38 -14.84
C LEU A 51 42.17 16.07 -15.89
N ARG A 52 42.33 16.58 -17.11
CA ARG A 52 41.41 16.28 -18.22
C ARG A 52 41.49 14.80 -18.62
N ASP A 53 42.70 14.24 -18.65
CA ASP A 53 42.91 12.82 -18.96
C ASP A 53 42.39 11.92 -17.83
N GLU A 54 42.50 12.33 -16.57
CA GLU A 54 41.93 11.61 -15.43
C GLU A 54 40.41 11.65 -15.43
N GLN A 55 39.80 12.80 -15.72
CA GLN A 55 38.35 12.90 -15.89
C GLN A 55 37.85 12.03 -17.05
N ALA A 56 38.54 12.06 -18.19
CA ALA A 56 38.22 11.18 -19.32
C ALA A 56 38.37 9.69 -18.97
N ARG A 57 39.38 9.32 -18.15
CA ARG A 57 39.54 7.94 -17.66
C ARG A 57 38.44 7.51 -16.70
N ALA A 58 38.05 8.38 -15.78
CA ALA A 58 36.96 8.12 -14.84
C ALA A 58 35.65 7.86 -15.59
N ASP A 59 35.42 8.56 -16.70
CA ASP A 59 34.27 8.32 -17.59
C ASP A 59 34.41 7.03 -18.41
N GLN A 60 35.62 6.60 -18.78
CA GLN A 60 35.88 5.46 -19.68
C GLN A 60 36.15 4.11 -19.02
N ARG A 61 36.63 4.05 -17.77
CA ARG A 61 37.01 2.79 -17.11
C ARG A 61 36.61 2.75 -15.63
N PRO A 62 35.33 2.91 -15.32
CA PRO A 62 34.86 2.76 -13.94
C PRO A 62 35.06 1.31 -13.49
N THR A 63 35.51 1.12 -12.24
CA THR A 63 35.61 -0.20 -11.62
C THR A 63 34.22 -0.77 -11.34
N GLN A 64 34.10 -2.09 -11.17
CA GLN A 64 32.82 -2.70 -10.80
C GLN A 64 32.24 -2.12 -9.49
N ALA A 65 33.10 -1.85 -8.50
CA ALA A 65 32.67 -1.27 -7.24
C ALA A 65 32.11 0.15 -7.41
N GLU A 66 32.74 0.98 -8.25
CA GLU A 66 32.27 2.33 -8.56
C GLU A 66 30.94 2.30 -9.32
N ILE A 67 30.79 1.39 -10.29
CA ILE A 67 29.52 1.23 -11.01
C ILE A 67 28.43 0.75 -10.06
N ALA A 68 28.71 -0.25 -9.21
CA ALA A 68 27.74 -0.83 -8.29
C ALA A 68 27.24 0.22 -7.28
N ALA A 69 28.16 1.00 -6.70
CA ALA A 69 27.83 2.12 -5.83
C ALA A 69 27.01 3.19 -6.57
N HIS A 70 27.39 3.54 -7.81
CA HIS A 70 26.67 4.54 -8.60
C HIS A 70 25.24 4.09 -8.97
N LEU A 71 25.02 2.80 -9.19
CA LEU A 71 23.71 2.25 -9.51
C LEU A 71 22.91 1.85 -8.25
N ASP A 72 23.49 2.04 -7.06
CA ASP A 72 22.94 1.62 -5.76
C ASP A 72 22.52 0.14 -5.72
N ILE A 73 23.42 -0.73 -6.19
CA ILE A 73 23.21 -2.19 -6.22
C ILE A 73 24.45 -2.93 -5.71
N SER A 74 24.27 -4.19 -5.31
CA SER A 74 25.40 -5.04 -4.97
C SER A 74 26.29 -5.35 -6.18
N ASP A 75 27.59 -5.56 -5.96
CA ASP A 75 28.55 -6.02 -6.97
C ASP A 75 28.10 -7.31 -7.67
N ARG A 76 27.47 -8.23 -6.92
CA ARG A 76 26.91 -9.46 -7.48
C ARG A 76 25.84 -9.13 -8.51
N ARG A 77 24.90 -8.25 -8.16
CA ARG A 77 23.82 -7.83 -9.05
C ARG A 77 24.35 -7.10 -10.27
N LEU A 78 25.38 -6.27 -10.11
CA LEU A 78 26.03 -5.63 -11.24
C LEU A 78 26.63 -6.66 -12.21
N ARG A 79 27.33 -7.68 -11.71
CA ARG A 79 27.91 -8.73 -12.58
C ARG A 79 26.85 -9.44 -13.40
N GLU A 80 25.74 -9.81 -12.76
CA GLU A 80 24.59 -10.41 -13.45
C GLU A 80 24.04 -9.49 -14.54
N LEU A 81 23.85 -8.20 -14.23
CA LEU A 81 23.35 -7.21 -15.19
C LEU A 81 24.32 -6.99 -16.36
N LEU A 82 25.63 -6.93 -16.12
CA LEU A 82 26.62 -6.80 -17.18
C LEU A 82 26.60 -8.01 -18.12
N THR A 83 26.46 -9.23 -17.56
CA THR A 83 26.28 -10.45 -18.36
C THR A 83 24.97 -10.43 -19.15
N GLU A 84 23.85 -10.08 -18.52
CA GLU A 84 22.54 -9.95 -19.17
C GLU A 84 22.57 -8.93 -20.31
N PHE A 85 23.25 -7.80 -20.09
CA PHE A 85 23.40 -6.74 -21.07
C PHE A 85 24.45 -7.03 -22.15
N GLY A 86 25.25 -8.08 -22.00
CA GLY A 86 26.39 -8.37 -22.87
C GLY A 86 27.42 -7.24 -22.91
N LEU A 87 27.61 -6.52 -21.78
CA LEU A 87 28.51 -5.37 -21.70
C LEU A 87 29.79 -5.72 -20.91
N ASP A 88 30.94 -5.31 -21.45
CA ASP A 88 32.17 -5.24 -20.70
C ASP A 88 32.37 -3.81 -20.18
N HIS A 89 32.26 -3.63 -18.86
CA HIS A 89 32.47 -2.36 -18.18
C HIS A 89 33.82 -1.68 -18.46
N LYS A 90 34.83 -2.43 -18.92
CA LYS A 90 36.15 -1.87 -19.28
C LYS A 90 36.17 -1.19 -20.66
N GLN A 91 35.15 -1.46 -21.48
CA GLN A 91 35.04 -1.01 -22.87
C GLN A 91 33.93 0.01 -23.07
N VAL A 92 33.12 0.23 -22.03
CA VAL A 92 31.88 0.99 -22.11
C VAL A 92 31.88 2.05 -21.00
N PRO A 93 31.57 3.31 -21.31
CA PRO A 93 31.57 4.36 -20.31
C PRO A 93 30.45 4.15 -19.28
N LEU A 94 30.64 4.71 -18.07
CA LEU A 94 29.67 4.61 -16.97
C LEU A 94 28.27 5.09 -17.39
N SER A 95 28.21 6.15 -18.20
CA SER A 95 26.98 6.75 -18.71
C SER A 95 26.09 5.75 -19.44
N ASP A 96 26.69 4.88 -20.25
CA ASP A 96 25.97 3.96 -21.13
C ASP A 96 25.39 2.79 -20.32
N ILE A 97 26.17 2.29 -19.36
CA ILE A 97 25.72 1.29 -18.38
C ILE A 97 24.51 1.84 -17.61
N ARG A 98 24.60 3.09 -17.14
CA ARG A 98 23.52 3.77 -16.43
C ARG A 98 22.26 3.92 -17.28
N ILE A 99 22.39 4.40 -18.52
CA ILE A 99 21.25 4.56 -19.43
C ILE A 99 20.56 3.20 -19.67
N LYS A 100 21.34 2.14 -19.88
CA LYS A 100 20.80 0.79 -20.10
C LYS A 100 20.05 0.26 -18.88
N TYR A 101 20.61 0.46 -17.69
CA TYR A 101 19.96 0.10 -16.44
C TYR A 101 18.65 0.87 -16.22
N ILE A 102 18.64 2.19 -16.46
CA ILE A 102 17.42 3.01 -16.34
C ILE A 102 16.33 2.55 -17.32
N ARG A 103 16.70 2.19 -18.56
CA ARG A 103 15.74 1.65 -19.54
C ARG A 103 15.12 0.35 -19.06
N LYS A 104 15.93 -0.58 -18.53
CA LYS A 104 15.42 -1.81 -17.91
C LYS A 104 14.42 -1.53 -16.79
N LEU A 105 14.74 -0.62 -15.86
CA LEU A 105 13.83 -0.27 -14.76
C LEU A 105 12.51 0.32 -15.26
N ARG A 106 12.55 1.12 -16.32
CA ARG A 106 11.35 1.68 -16.97
C ARG A 106 10.50 0.60 -17.63
N GLU A 107 11.13 -0.35 -18.32
CA GLU A 107 10.45 -1.49 -18.94
C GLU A 107 9.81 -2.41 -17.88
N GLU A 108 10.52 -2.72 -16.80
CA GLU A 108 9.98 -3.50 -15.67
C GLU A 108 8.81 -2.77 -14.99
N ALA A 109 8.92 -1.45 -14.77
CA ALA A 109 7.84 -0.66 -14.20
C ALA A 109 6.61 -0.60 -15.12
N ALA A 110 6.81 -0.41 -16.43
CA ALA A 110 5.74 -0.43 -17.42
C ALA A 110 5.09 -1.83 -17.52
N GLY A 111 5.90 -2.90 -17.45
CA GLY A 111 5.42 -4.28 -17.42
C GLY A 111 4.57 -4.60 -16.19
N ARG A 112 4.92 -4.04 -15.00
CA ARG A 112 4.07 -4.15 -13.80
C ARG A 112 2.74 -3.42 -13.94
N ALA A 113 2.74 -2.24 -14.56
CA ALA A 113 1.52 -1.48 -14.81
C ALA A 113 0.61 -2.19 -15.85
N ALA A 114 1.17 -2.77 -16.90
CA ALA A 114 0.42 -3.49 -17.93
C ALA A 114 0.00 -4.91 -17.51
N GLY A 115 0.76 -5.55 -16.61
CA GLY A 115 0.52 -6.91 -16.12
C GLY A 115 -0.56 -7.04 -15.05
N GLY A 116 -1.31 -5.98 -14.76
CA GLY A 116 -2.43 -6.01 -13.82
C GLY A 116 -2.02 -6.00 -12.34
N ASP A 117 -0.77 -5.72 -11.97
CA ASP A 117 -0.36 -5.69 -10.55
C ASP A 117 -0.98 -4.49 -9.81
N LEU A 118 -1.18 -3.37 -10.53
CA LEU A 118 -1.95 -2.22 -10.05
C LEU A 118 -3.44 -2.56 -9.89
N ASP A 119 -3.98 -3.39 -10.78
CA ASP A 119 -5.37 -3.87 -10.74
C ASP A 119 -5.57 -4.83 -9.57
N LEU A 120 -4.64 -5.78 -9.39
CA LEU A 120 -4.63 -6.73 -8.27
C LEU A 120 -4.53 -6.03 -6.90
N ALA A 121 -3.74 -4.95 -6.79
CA ALA A 121 -3.69 -4.15 -5.57
C ALA A 121 -5.05 -3.47 -5.28
N GLY A 122 -5.71 -2.96 -6.32
CA GLY A 122 -7.06 -2.38 -6.23
C GLY A 122 -8.12 -3.42 -5.85
N GLU A 123 -8.18 -4.56 -6.53
CA GLU A 123 -9.09 -5.66 -6.22
C GLU A 123 -8.89 -6.19 -4.80
N ARG A 124 -7.64 -6.30 -4.33
CA ARG A 124 -7.34 -6.67 -2.93
C ARG A 124 -7.84 -5.64 -1.93
N ALA A 125 -7.76 -4.35 -2.25
CA ALA A 125 -8.30 -3.29 -1.40
C ALA A 125 -9.83 -3.36 -1.30
N LEU A 126 -10.52 -3.62 -2.42
CA LEU A 126 -11.97 -3.85 -2.44
C LEU A 126 -12.37 -5.08 -1.62
N LEU A 127 -11.64 -6.20 -1.80
CA LEU A 127 -11.87 -7.42 -1.02
C LEU A 127 -11.65 -7.16 0.48
N ALA A 128 -10.61 -6.44 0.86
CA ALA A 128 -10.33 -6.09 2.25
C ALA A 128 -11.45 -5.22 2.86
N ARG A 129 -12.03 -4.29 2.09
CA ARG A 129 -13.19 -3.50 2.51
C ARG A 129 -14.40 -4.40 2.77
N ALA A 130 -14.75 -5.27 1.83
CA ALA A 130 -15.86 -6.21 1.97
C ALA A 130 -15.68 -7.17 3.17
N GLN A 131 -14.44 -7.62 3.40
CA GLN A 131 -14.12 -8.46 4.56
C GLN A 131 -14.27 -7.72 5.89
N ARG A 132 -13.87 -6.45 5.96
CA ARG A 132 -14.04 -5.62 7.16
C ARG A 132 -15.52 -5.44 7.50
N GLU A 133 -16.33 -5.10 6.51
CA GLU A 133 -17.79 -4.95 6.67
C GLU A 133 -18.44 -6.26 7.13
N GLY A 134 -18.10 -7.39 6.49
CA GLY A 134 -18.59 -8.69 6.92
C GLY A 134 -18.14 -9.07 8.34
N GLN A 135 -16.94 -8.65 8.76
CA GLN A 135 -16.46 -8.87 10.13
C GLN A 135 -17.18 -7.97 11.14
N GLU A 136 -17.49 -6.73 10.75
CA GLU A 136 -18.27 -5.79 11.57
C GLU A 136 -19.66 -6.35 11.86
N ILE A 137 -20.37 -6.83 10.83
CA ILE A 137 -21.68 -7.50 11.00
C ILE A 137 -21.56 -8.68 11.97
N LYS A 138 -20.53 -9.52 11.84
CA LYS A 138 -20.32 -10.66 12.76
C LYS A 138 -20.05 -10.20 14.19
N ASN A 139 -19.31 -9.10 14.38
CA ASN A 139 -19.03 -8.54 15.69
C ASN A 139 -20.32 -7.98 16.32
N GLU A 140 -21.16 -7.30 15.56
CA GLU A 140 -22.45 -6.78 16.02
C GLU A 140 -23.43 -7.92 16.35
N VAL A 141 -23.47 -9.01 15.56
CA VAL A 141 -24.19 -10.23 15.93
C VAL A 141 -23.68 -10.80 17.25
N ALA A 142 -22.36 -10.90 17.42
CA ALA A 142 -21.76 -11.42 18.65
C ALA A 142 -22.03 -10.53 19.88
N ARG A 143 -22.20 -9.22 19.67
CA ARG A 143 -22.61 -8.25 20.70
C ARG A 143 -24.11 -8.26 20.99
N GLY A 144 -24.91 -8.91 20.15
CA GLY A 144 -26.37 -8.97 20.28
C GLY A 144 -27.10 -7.70 19.82
N THR A 145 -26.40 -6.80 19.13
CA THR A 145 -26.95 -5.55 18.58
C THR A 145 -27.56 -5.75 17.17
N TYR A 146 -27.22 -6.85 16.50
CA TYR A 146 -27.75 -7.23 15.18
C TYR A 146 -28.29 -8.67 15.20
N ALA A 147 -29.43 -8.91 14.57
CA ALA A 147 -30.04 -10.24 14.46
C ALA A 147 -30.62 -10.50 13.05
N PRO A 148 -30.47 -11.72 12.51
CA PRO A 148 -31.11 -12.08 11.24
C PRO A 148 -32.63 -12.02 11.32
N ILE A 149 -33.28 -11.50 10.28
CA ILE A 149 -34.74 -11.35 10.19
C ILE A 149 -35.45 -12.71 10.31
N GLU A 150 -34.91 -13.76 9.67
CA GLU A 150 -35.45 -15.12 9.76
C GLU A 150 -35.47 -15.63 11.20
N LEU A 151 -34.38 -15.43 11.95
CA LEU A 151 -34.30 -15.81 13.36
C LEU A 151 -35.33 -15.08 14.21
N LEU A 152 -35.49 -13.77 14.01
CA LEU A 152 -36.50 -12.98 14.73
C LEU A 152 -37.91 -13.44 14.41
N SER A 153 -38.17 -13.76 13.14
CA SER A 153 -39.47 -14.22 12.65
C SER A 153 -39.83 -15.59 13.23
N ASP A 154 -38.87 -16.52 13.25
CA ASP A 154 -39.04 -17.85 13.84
C ASP A 154 -39.31 -17.78 15.35
N VAL A 155 -38.54 -16.96 16.08
CA VAL A 155 -38.72 -16.78 17.52
C VAL A 155 -40.09 -16.18 17.82
N LEU A 156 -40.52 -15.15 17.06
CA LEU A 156 -41.82 -14.53 17.24
C LEU A 156 -42.97 -15.48 16.89
N ALA A 157 -42.85 -16.25 15.80
CA ALA A 157 -43.84 -17.24 15.39
C ALA A 157 -44.01 -18.33 16.46
N ASN A 158 -42.89 -18.89 16.94
CA ASN A 158 -42.90 -19.91 18.00
C ASN A 158 -43.49 -19.36 19.32
N ALA A 159 -43.10 -18.16 19.72
CA ALA A 159 -43.64 -17.52 20.91
C ALA A 159 -45.15 -17.26 20.79
N SER A 160 -45.61 -16.77 19.64
CA SER A 160 -47.02 -16.50 19.36
C SER A 160 -47.84 -17.80 19.36
N GLN A 161 -47.32 -18.86 18.75
CA GLN A 161 -47.99 -20.16 18.73
C GLN A 161 -48.12 -20.76 20.14
N ALA A 162 -47.08 -20.66 20.97
CA ALA A 162 -47.14 -21.12 22.35
C ALA A 162 -48.24 -20.42 23.18
N VAL A 163 -48.48 -19.13 22.94
CA VAL A 163 -49.58 -18.38 23.56
C VAL A 163 -50.94 -18.88 23.06
N VAL A 164 -51.10 -19.08 21.75
CA VAL A 164 -52.33 -19.61 21.14
C VAL A 164 -52.65 -20.99 21.71
N ASP A 165 -51.67 -21.89 21.76
CA ASP A 165 -51.86 -23.25 22.28
C ASP A 165 -52.32 -23.22 23.74
N ARG A 166 -51.79 -22.29 24.54
CA ARG A 166 -52.21 -22.11 25.94
C ARG A 166 -53.65 -21.58 26.04
N MET A 167 -54.05 -20.67 25.16
CA MET A 167 -55.43 -20.16 25.10
C MET A 167 -56.42 -21.27 24.70
N ASP A 168 -56.06 -22.10 23.72
CA ASP A 168 -56.90 -23.21 23.25
C ASP A 168 -57.08 -24.31 24.32
N GLN A 169 -56.21 -24.37 25.33
CA GLN A 169 -56.32 -25.30 26.48
C GLN A 169 -57.23 -24.78 27.61
N ILE A 170 -57.49 -23.48 27.69
CA ILE A 170 -58.34 -22.86 28.73
C ILE A 170 -59.73 -23.52 28.84
N PRO A 171 -60.43 -23.89 27.76
CA PRO A 171 -61.79 -24.44 27.86
C PRO A 171 -61.84 -25.77 28.60
N ALA A 172 -60.85 -26.63 28.35
CA ALA A 172 -60.70 -27.91 29.04
C ALA A 172 -60.34 -27.70 30.52
N ALA A 173 -59.45 -26.75 30.81
CA ALA A 173 -59.11 -26.39 32.18
C ALA A 173 -60.31 -25.81 32.94
N LEU A 174 -61.12 -24.97 32.29
CA LEU A 174 -62.31 -24.35 32.86
C LEU A 174 -63.36 -25.39 33.24
N ARG A 175 -63.58 -26.39 32.37
CA ARG A 175 -64.47 -27.55 32.65
C ARG A 175 -64.03 -28.33 33.88
N ARG A 176 -62.72 -28.45 34.10
CA ARG A 176 -62.14 -29.19 35.23
C ARG A 176 -62.21 -28.39 36.54
N VAL A 177 -61.93 -27.10 36.50
CA VAL A 177 -61.82 -26.24 37.70
C VAL A 177 -63.18 -25.68 38.13
N CYS A 178 -64.06 -25.38 37.18
CA CYS A 178 -65.38 -24.79 37.43
C CYS A 178 -66.50 -25.62 36.75
N PRO A 179 -66.76 -26.86 37.20
CA PRO A 179 -67.70 -27.78 36.55
C PRO A 179 -69.16 -27.28 36.52
N ASP A 180 -69.56 -26.43 37.47
CA ASP A 180 -70.92 -25.89 37.59
C ASP A 180 -71.12 -24.55 36.87
N LEU A 181 -70.11 -24.06 36.14
CA LEU A 181 -70.22 -22.78 35.45
C LEU A 181 -71.34 -22.83 34.40
N PRO A 182 -72.31 -21.90 34.40
CA PRO A 182 -73.42 -21.88 33.43
C PRO A 182 -72.91 -21.86 31.98
N GLN A 183 -73.62 -22.56 31.09
CA GLN A 183 -73.21 -22.68 29.68
C GLN A 183 -73.08 -21.31 28.99
N ALA A 184 -74.02 -20.40 29.24
CA ALA A 184 -73.96 -19.03 28.70
C ALA A 184 -72.69 -18.27 29.12
N ALA A 185 -72.21 -18.46 30.35
CA ALA A 185 -70.96 -17.85 30.82
C ALA A 185 -69.73 -18.51 30.17
N ARG A 186 -69.76 -19.83 29.93
CA ARG A 186 -68.71 -20.52 29.16
C ARG A 186 -68.62 -19.99 27.74
N ASP A 187 -69.77 -19.88 27.07
CA ASP A 187 -69.83 -19.40 25.69
C ASP A 187 -69.33 -17.96 25.57
N ALA A 188 -69.65 -17.10 26.55
CA ALA A 188 -69.11 -15.74 26.62
C ALA A 188 -67.57 -15.71 26.79
N ILE A 189 -67.02 -16.55 27.69
CA ILE A 189 -65.56 -16.67 27.87
C ILE A 189 -64.89 -17.18 26.58
N MET A 190 -65.49 -18.16 25.91
CA MET A 190 -64.98 -18.68 24.64
C MET A 190 -64.97 -17.63 23.54
N ALA A 191 -66.04 -16.83 23.44
CA ALA A 191 -66.12 -15.73 22.50
C ALA A 191 -65.04 -14.67 22.76
N GLU A 192 -64.79 -14.34 24.03
CA GLU A 192 -63.76 -13.38 24.42
C GLU A 192 -62.34 -13.90 24.11
N ILE A 193 -62.05 -15.17 24.40
CA ILE A 193 -60.76 -15.81 24.04
C ILE A 193 -60.53 -15.78 22.53
N ALA A 194 -61.57 -16.10 21.74
CA ALA A 194 -61.49 -16.05 20.28
C ALA A 194 -61.27 -14.62 19.77
N SER A 195 -61.92 -13.63 20.37
CA SER A 195 -61.72 -12.20 20.07
C SER A 195 -60.27 -11.78 20.35
N ALA A 196 -59.73 -12.13 21.52
CA ALA A 196 -58.36 -11.82 21.90
C ALA A 196 -57.32 -12.45 20.95
N ARG A 197 -57.52 -13.70 20.53
CA ARG A 197 -56.66 -14.36 19.54
C ARG A 197 -56.66 -13.64 18.20
N ASN A 198 -57.85 -13.26 17.70
CA ASN A 198 -57.99 -12.55 16.43
C ASN A 198 -57.40 -11.14 16.48
N GLU A 199 -57.49 -10.46 17.62
CA GLU A 199 -56.85 -9.16 17.82
C GLU A 199 -55.32 -9.28 17.82
N MET A 200 -54.76 -10.29 18.48
CA MET A 200 -53.32 -10.55 18.50
C MET A 200 -52.77 -10.74 17.09
N VAL A 201 -53.40 -11.59 16.26
CA VAL A 201 -52.97 -11.82 14.86
C VAL A 201 -53.00 -10.51 14.06
N ARG A 202 -54.05 -9.70 14.19
CA ARG A 202 -54.17 -8.41 13.49
C ARG A 202 -53.10 -7.41 13.92
N LYS A 203 -52.85 -7.26 15.23
CA LYS A 203 -51.83 -6.33 15.75
C LYS A 203 -50.43 -6.73 15.34
N THR A 204 -50.10 -8.03 15.40
CA THR A 204 -48.79 -8.52 14.93
C THR A 204 -48.60 -8.26 13.44
N ALA A 205 -49.63 -8.49 12.62
CA ALA A 205 -49.56 -8.18 11.19
C ALA A 205 -49.38 -6.67 10.91
N SER A 206 -50.06 -5.80 11.67
CA SER A 206 -49.89 -4.33 11.57
C SER A 206 -48.47 -3.90 11.95
N LEU A 207 -47.94 -4.39 13.06
CA LEU A 207 -46.58 -4.04 13.51
C LEU A 207 -45.52 -4.46 12.50
N VAL A 208 -45.67 -5.63 11.87
CA VAL A 208 -44.77 -6.06 10.80
C VAL A 208 -44.86 -5.14 9.59
N ALA A 209 -46.06 -4.70 9.20
CA ALA A 209 -46.25 -3.76 8.09
C ALA A 209 -45.65 -2.38 8.39
N ASP A 210 -45.92 -1.83 9.58
CA ASP A 210 -45.48 -0.48 9.99
C ASP A 210 -43.95 -0.41 10.18
N THR A 211 -43.31 -1.50 10.61
CA THR A 211 -41.85 -1.54 10.83
C THR A 211 -41.05 -1.78 9.54
N LEU A 212 -41.70 -2.26 8.47
CA LEU A 212 -41.09 -2.47 7.15
C LEU A 212 -41.22 -1.24 6.23
N GLU A 213 -41.92 -0.19 6.65
CA GLU A 213 -41.77 1.11 6.01
C GLU A 213 -40.35 1.61 6.28
N PRO A 214 -39.52 1.86 5.24
CA PRO A 214 -38.15 2.28 5.42
C PRO A 214 -38.15 3.63 6.14
N THR A 215 -37.89 3.60 7.44
CA THR A 215 -37.61 4.82 8.19
C THR A 215 -36.21 5.24 7.75
N ASP A 216 -36.16 6.20 6.84
CA ASP A 216 -35.00 6.95 6.38
C ASP A 216 -33.65 6.21 6.54
N VAL A 217 -33.28 5.46 5.50
CA VAL A 217 -31.86 5.25 5.22
C VAL A 217 -31.30 6.65 4.97
N GLN A 218 -30.74 7.27 6.01
CA GLN A 218 -29.96 8.48 5.83
C GLN A 218 -28.84 8.10 4.86
N GLU A 219 -28.95 8.60 3.64
CA GLU A 219 -27.93 8.48 2.61
C GLU A 219 -26.63 9.01 3.20
N GLU A 220 -25.75 8.10 3.63
CA GLU A 220 -24.42 8.47 4.10
C GLU A 220 -23.61 8.94 2.89
N ASP A 221 -23.46 10.26 2.83
CA ASP A 221 -22.46 11.09 2.16
C ASP A 221 -22.01 10.65 0.75
N GLU A 222 -22.52 11.41 -0.21
CA GLU A 222 -21.98 11.64 -1.54
C GLU A 222 -20.44 11.80 -1.49
N PHE A 223 -19.73 10.75 -1.93
CA PHE A 223 -18.27 10.77 -2.07
C PHE A 223 -17.90 11.70 -3.23
N LEU A 224 -17.74 13.00 -2.94
CA LEU A 224 -17.16 13.98 -3.85
C LEU A 224 -15.71 13.59 -4.14
N VAL A 225 -15.50 12.90 -5.26
CA VAL A 225 -14.17 12.80 -5.87
C VAL A 225 -13.85 14.16 -6.46
N GLU A 226 -13.23 15.03 -5.67
CA GLU A 226 -12.53 16.19 -6.23
C GLU A 226 -11.39 15.67 -7.11
N THR A 227 -11.61 15.70 -8.42
CA THR A 227 -10.53 15.60 -9.40
C THR A 227 -9.66 16.85 -9.24
N PRO A 228 -8.35 16.73 -9.00
CA PRO A 228 -7.48 17.90 -9.03
C PRO A 228 -7.36 18.35 -10.50
N GLU A 229 -7.88 19.53 -10.81
CA GLU A 229 -7.41 20.31 -11.95
C GLU A 229 -6.02 20.84 -11.62
N GLU A 230 -4.99 20.38 -12.35
CA GLU A 230 -3.88 21.16 -12.94
C GLU A 230 -2.93 20.27 -13.74
#